data_AF-A0A1Q7EA07-F1
#
_entry.id   AF-A0A1Q7EA07-F1
#
_cell.length_a   1.000
_cell.length_b   1.000
_cell.length_c   1.000
_cell.angle_alpha   90.00
_cell.angle_beta   90.00
_cell.angle_gamma   90.00
#
_symmetry.space_group_name_H-M   'P 1'
#
loop_
_entity.id
_entity.type
_entity.pdbx_description
1 polymer ?
#
loop_
_entity_poly.entity_id
_entity_poly.type
_entity_poly.pdbx_seq_one_letter_code
_entity_poly.pdbx_strand_id
1 'polypeptide(L)'
;MKFDVTITGCPATTAINIGHIHEGAAGVNGGVKISTGLAAGDLTLTGGGVTFSRTATPAGPPAWDAALITAIMANPAGYYVNFHSTVHPGGVIRGQLTKA
;
A
#
# COMPACT_ATOMS: atom_id res chain seq x y z
N MET A 1 -8.35 -3.23 -8.27
CA MET A 1 -7.28 -4.21 -7.97
C MET A 1 -7.46 -4.70 -6.54
N LYS A 2 -7.47 -6.01 -6.31
CA LYS A 2 -7.43 -6.58 -4.96
C LYS A 2 -5.98 -6.91 -4.60
N PHE A 3 -5.59 -6.65 -3.37
CA PHE A 3 -4.33 -7.10 -2.80
C PHE A 3 -4.57 -7.65 -1.38
N ASP A 4 -3.81 -8.67 -1.03
CA ASP A 4 -3.78 -9.27 0.29
C ASP A 4 -2.52 -8.78 1.00
N VAL A 5 -2.66 -8.31 2.23
CA VAL A 5 -1.60 -7.61 2.98
C VAL A 5 -1.39 -8.29 4.31
N THR A 6 -0.12 -8.48 4.67
CA THR A 6 0.29 -8.74 6.04
C THR A 6 1.27 -7.67 6.49
N ILE A 7 0.94 -6.99 7.59
CA ILE A 7 1.81 -6.01 8.25
C ILE A 7 2.28 -6.64 9.56
N THR A 8 3.57 -6.48 9.87
CA THR A 8 4.18 -6.88 11.14
C THR A 8 5.27 -5.88 11.53
N GLY A 9 5.65 -5.85 12.81
CA GLY A 9 6.79 -5.07 13.30
C GLY A 9 6.54 -3.57 13.51
N CYS A 10 5.29 -3.12 13.43
CA CYS A 10 4.93 -1.74 13.79
C CYS A 10 4.65 -1.60 15.31
N PRO A 11 4.64 -0.39 15.87
CA PRO A 11 4.14 -0.16 17.22
C PRO A 11 2.68 -0.62 17.41
N ALA A 12 2.35 -1.07 18.63
CA ALA A 12 1.16 -1.86 18.97
C ALA A 12 -0.21 -1.18 18.82
N THR A 13 -0.25 0.06 18.34
CA THR A 13 -1.47 0.87 18.14
C THR A 13 -1.34 1.81 16.93
N THR A 14 -0.46 1.49 15.98
CA THR A 14 -0.26 2.33 14.80
C THR A 14 -1.55 2.45 13.99
N ALA A 15 -2.11 3.65 13.92
CA ALA A 15 -3.25 3.93 13.06
C ALA A 15 -2.75 4.22 11.64
N ILE A 16 -3.16 3.38 10.68
CA ILE A 16 -2.91 3.59 9.26
C ILE A 16 -3.99 4.54 8.74
N ASN A 17 -3.56 5.64 8.14
CA ASN A 17 -4.48 6.65 7.60
C ASN A 17 -4.59 6.61 6.08
N ILE A 18 -3.53 6.19 5.37
CA ILE A 18 -3.47 6.14 3.91
C ILE A 18 -2.55 5.00 3.50
N GLY A 19 -2.84 4.37 2.36
CA GLY A 19 -1.93 3.45 1.68
C GLY A 19 -1.85 3.75 0.19
N HIS A 20 -0.65 3.61 -0.37
CA HIS A 20 -0.40 3.81 -1.80
C HIS A 20 0.41 2.65 -2.38
N ILE A 21 0.18 2.33 -3.65
CA ILE A 21 1.13 1.58 -4.47
C ILE A 21 1.99 2.59 -5.23
N HIS A 22 3.29 2.45 -5.11
CA HIS A 22 4.31 3.24 -5.79
C HIS A 22 5.03 2.40 -6.85
N GLU A 23 5.58 3.07 -7.87
CA GLU A 23 6.44 2.46 -8.88
C GLU A 23 7.92 2.67 -8.53
N GLY A 24 8.57 1.63 -8.05
CA GLY A 24 9.99 1.59 -7.70
C GLY A 24 10.39 0.20 -7.21
N ALA A 25 11.63 -0.20 -7.50
CA ALA A 25 12.20 -1.42 -6.94
C ALA A 25 12.55 -1.26 -5.46
N ALA A 26 12.88 -2.37 -4.79
CA ALA A 26 13.32 -2.35 -3.39
C ALA A 26 14.48 -1.37 -3.17
N GLY A 27 14.34 -0.48 -2.18
CA GLY A 27 15.33 0.55 -1.85
C GLY A 27 15.25 1.82 -2.71
N VAL A 28 14.42 1.86 -3.75
CA VAL A 28 14.26 3.02 -4.65
C VAL A 28 12.93 3.72 -4.36
N ASN A 29 12.96 5.05 -4.20
CA ASN A 29 11.73 5.84 -4.05
C ASN A 29 11.01 5.97 -5.40
N GLY A 30 9.70 5.74 -5.37
CA GLY A 30 8.82 5.77 -6.53
C GLY A 30 7.68 6.78 -6.43
N GLY A 31 7.13 7.18 -7.57
CA GLY A 31 5.90 7.97 -7.63
C GLY A 31 4.66 7.14 -7.27
N VAL A 32 3.62 7.77 -6.70
CA VAL A 32 2.34 7.12 -6.41
C VAL A 32 1.61 6.78 -7.72
N LYS A 33 1.11 5.55 -7.82
CA LYS A 33 0.34 5.07 -8.99
C LYS A 33 -1.08 4.65 -8.66
N ILE A 34 -1.30 4.09 -7.46
CA ILE A 34 -2.63 3.65 -7.02
C ILE A 34 -2.83 4.10 -5.59
N SER A 35 -3.93 4.81 -5.33
CA SER A 35 -4.46 4.95 -3.98
C SER A 35 -5.20 3.67 -3.58
N THR A 36 -4.91 3.17 -2.38
CA THR A 36 -5.64 2.01 -1.83
C THR A 36 -7.05 2.39 -1.37
N GLY A 37 -7.34 3.68 -1.23
CA GLY A 37 -8.56 4.21 -0.65
C GLY A 37 -8.69 3.97 0.86
N LEU A 38 -7.63 3.52 1.54
CA LEU A 38 -7.61 3.53 3.01
C LEU A 38 -7.66 4.98 3.51
N ALA A 39 -8.47 5.20 4.53
CA ALA A 39 -8.63 6.46 5.24
C ALA A 39 -8.36 6.29 6.74
N ALA A 40 -8.17 7.41 7.44
CA ALA A 40 -8.04 7.41 8.88
C ALA A 40 -9.26 6.75 9.54
N GLY A 41 -9.00 5.79 10.43
CA GLY A 41 -10.04 5.01 11.12
C GLY A 41 -10.31 3.64 10.50
N ASP A 42 -9.91 3.40 9.25
CA ASP A 42 -10.14 2.10 8.58
C ASP A 42 -9.30 0.97 9.20
N LEU A 43 -8.07 1.27 9.63
CA LEU A 43 -7.11 0.26 10.06
C LEU A 43 -6.24 0.78 11.20
N THR A 44 -6.34 0.12 12.36
CA THR A 44 -5.41 0.28 13.48
C THR A 44 -4.74 -1.05 13.76
N LEU A 45 -3.41 -1.04 13.78
CA LEU A 45 -2.63 -2.24 14.07
C LEU A 45 -2.76 -2.59 15.54
N THR A 46 -3.09 -3.85 15.84
CA THR A 46 -3.13 -4.37 17.21
C THR A 46 -1.94 -5.30 17.41
N GLY A 47 -1.16 -5.10 18.48
CA GLY A 47 0.04 -5.91 18.72
C GLY A 47 1.13 -5.73 17.64
N GLY A 48 1.03 -4.68 16.81
CA GLY A 48 2.05 -4.32 15.84
C GLY A 48 1.91 -4.98 14.47
N GLY A 49 0.80 -5.68 14.23
CA GLY A 49 0.52 -6.31 12.95
C GLY A 49 -0.96 -6.47 12.65
N VAL A 50 -1.25 -6.84 11.41
CA VAL A 50 -2.60 -7.17 10.91
C VAL A 50 -2.48 -7.89 9.56
N THR A 51 -3.43 -8.78 9.27
CA THR A 51 -3.63 -9.33 7.93
C THR A 51 -5.01 -8.95 7.44
N PHE A 52 -5.11 -8.44 6.20
CA PHE A 52 -6.36 -8.01 5.61
C PHE A 52 -6.29 -8.06 4.07
N SER A 53 -7.46 -8.03 3.44
CA SER A 53 -7.58 -7.79 2.00
C SER A 53 -8.12 -6.40 1.74
N ARG A 54 -7.68 -5.74 0.67
CA ARG A 54 -8.23 -4.46 0.24
C ARG A 54 -8.40 -4.44 -1.27
N THR A 55 -9.54 -3.89 -1.70
CA THR A 55 -9.80 -3.63 -3.12
C THR A 55 -9.67 -2.13 -3.37
N ALA A 56 -8.70 -1.74 -4.19
CA ALA A 56 -8.58 -0.39 -4.72
C ALA A 56 -9.47 -0.21 -5.95
N THR A 57 -10.16 0.92 -6.03
CA THR A 57 -10.96 1.35 -7.19
C THR A 57 -10.20 2.40 -8.00
N PRO A 58 -10.42 2.48 -9.33
CA PRO A 58 -9.76 3.47 -10.20
C PRO A 58 -10.26 4.91 -9.99
N ALA A 59 -10.99 5.14 -8.89
CA ALA A 59 -11.57 6.43 -8.55
C ALA A 59 -10.63 7.19 -7.61
N GLY A 60 -10.47 8.48 -7.88
CA GLY A 60 -9.62 9.39 -7.10
C GLY A 60 -8.21 9.55 -7.70
N PRO A 61 -7.46 10.56 -7.22
CA PRO A 61 -6.13 10.86 -7.73
C PRO A 61 -5.05 9.93 -7.13
N PRO A 62 -4.06 9.47 -7.93
CA PRO A 62 -4.07 9.48 -9.39
C PRO A 62 -5.07 8.46 -9.94
N ALA A 63 -5.76 8.82 -11.02
CA ALA A 63 -6.58 7.86 -11.76
C ALA A 63 -5.68 6.80 -12.42
N TRP A 64 -6.19 5.59 -12.54
CA TRP A 64 -5.48 4.46 -13.13
C TRP A 64 -6.44 3.54 -13.88
N ASP A 65 -5.88 2.68 -14.74
CA ASP A 65 -6.64 1.85 -15.66
C ASP A 65 -6.15 0.39 -15.66
N ALA A 66 -6.72 -0.42 -16.56
CA ALA A 66 -6.35 -1.82 -16.72
C ALA A 66 -4.92 -2.02 -17.26
N ALA A 67 -4.37 -1.04 -17.99
CA ALA A 67 -3.00 -1.11 -18.50
C ALA A 67 -1.99 -1.05 -17.35
N LEU A 68 -2.21 -0.16 -16.37
CA LEU A 68 -1.38 -0.13 -15.17
C LEU A 68 -1.45 -1.45 -14.39
N ILE A 69 -2.64 -2.03 -14.23
CA ILE A 69 -2.76 -3.33 -13.54
C ILE A 69 -1.98 -4.41 -14.29
N THR A 70 -2.03 -4.41 -15.63
CA THR A 70 -1.27 -5.34 -16.46
C THR A 70 0.24 -5.15 -16.25
N ALA A 71 0.73 -3.91 -16.17
CA ALA A 71 2.14 -3.60 -15.90
C ALA A 71 2.59 -4.07 -14.50
N ILE A 72 1.78 -3.83 -13.46
CA ILE A 72 2.04 -4.30 -12.10
C ILE A 72 2.10 -5.83 -12.06
N MET A 73 1.15 -6.50 -12.71
CA MET A 73 1.14 -7.96 -12.77
C MET A 73 2.29 -8.52 -13.62
N ALA A 74 2.80 -7.79 -14.62
CA ALA A 74 3.97 -8.21 -15.37
C ALA A 74 5.26 -8.10 -14.53
N ASN A 75 5.39 -7.05 -13.71
CA ASN A 75 6.58 -6.78 -12.89
C ASN A 75 6.23 -6.31 -11.47
N PRO A 76 5.72 -7.18 -10.58
CA PRO A 76 5.32 -6.77 -9.23
C PRO A 76 6.53 -6.32 -8.38
N ALA A 77 7.72 -6.84 -8.65
CA ALA A 77 8.97 -6.43 -8.00
C ALA A 77 9.41 -4.99 -8.35
N GLY A 78 8.77 -4.36 -9.33
CA GLY A 78 8.92 -2.94 -9.65
C GLY A 78 7.95 -2.03 -8.91
N TYR A 79 7.11 -2.55 -8.02
CA TYR A 79 6.12 -1.76 -7.28
C TYR A 79 6.06 -2.12 -5.80
N TYR A 80 5.88 -1.16 -4.92
CA TYR A 80 5.69 -1.40 -3.48
C TYR A 80 4.43 -0.75 -2.96
N VAL A 81 3.84 -1.36 -1.91
CA VAL A 81 2.90 -0.68 -1.05
C VAL A 81 3.65 0.14 0.00
N ASN A 82 3.17 1.34 0.28
CA ASN A 82 3.61 2.18 1.40
C ASN A 82 2.39 2.57 2.22
N PHE A 83 2.40 2.27 3.51
CA PHE A 83 1.35 2.69 4.43
C PHE A 83 1.83 3.83 5.29
N HIS A 84 0.94 4.74 5.63
CA HIS A 84 1.24 5.99 6.32
C HIS A 84 0.46 6.07 7.63
N SER A 85 1.03 6.79 8.59
CA SER A 85 0.36 7.16 9.83
C SER A 85 0.56 8.64 10.10
N THR A 86 -0.15 9.20 11.07
CA THR A 86 0.04 10.61 11.48
C THR A 86 1.47 10.86 11.98
N VAL A 87 2.07 9.89 12.67
CA VAL A 87 3.45 10.01 13.21
C VAL A 87 4.50 9.83 12.09
N HIS A 88 4.20 9.02 11.08
CA HIS A 88 5.09 8.75 9.96
C HIS A 88 4.42 9.11 8.62
N PRO A 89 4.28 10.41 8.30
CA PRO A 89 3.56 10.85 7.10
C PRO A 89 4.29 10.47 5.80
N GLY A 90 5.61 10.24 5.84
CA GLY A 90 6.38 9.72 4.69
C GLY A 90 6.21 8.21 4.44
N GLY A 91 5.58 7.51 5.38
CA GLY A 91 5.41 6.06 5.38
C GLY A 91 5.91 5.45 6.67
N VAL A 92 5.06 4.64 7.33
CA VAL A 92 5.43 3.84 8.49
C VAL A 92 6.04 2.50 8.10
N ILE A 93 5.59 1.92 6.98
CA ILE A 93 6.09 0.64 6.49
C ILE A 93 5.91 0.50 4.98
N ARG A 94 6.86 -0.19 4.35
CA ARG A 94 6.84 -0.53 2.92
C ARG A 94 6.94 -2.03 2.71
N GLY A 95 6.33 -2.52 1.64
CA GLY A 95 6.45 -3.92 1.20
C GLY A 95 6.43 -4.01 -0.31
N GLN A 96 7.37 -4.76 -0.90
CA GLN A 96 7.33 -5.06 -2.32
C GLN A 96 6.11 -5.91 -2.66
N LEU A 97 5.50 -5.64 -3.81
CA LEU A 97 4.43 -6.49 -4.31
C LEU A 97 4.99 -7.83 -4.80
N THR A 98 4.20 -8.87 -4.63
CA THR A 98 4.42 -10.20 -5.19
C THR A 98 3.13 -10.65 -5.89
N LYS A 99 3.24 -11.64 -6.79
CA LYS A 99 2.05 -12.37 -7.23
C LYS A 99 1.58 -13.27 -6.09
N ALA A 100 0.26 -13.37 -5.96
CA ALA A 100 -0.38 -14.43 -5.18
C ALA A 100 -0.35 -15.75 -5.97
#